data_AF-A0A6A8LPI7-F1
#
_entry.id   AF-A0A6A8LPI7-F1
#
_cell.length_a   1.000
_cell.length_b   1.000
_cell.length_c   1.000
_cell.angle_alpha   90.00
_cell.angle_beta   90.00
_cell.angle_gamma   90.00
#
_symmetry.space_group_name_H-M   'P 1'
#
loop_
_entity.id
_entity.type
_entity.pdbx_description
1 polymer ?
#
loop_
_entity_poly.entity_id
_entity_poly.type
_entity_poly.pdbx_seq_one_letter_code
_entity_poly.pdbx_strand_id
1 'polypeptide(L)' 'MERRCQTKPEWKIKQRVEDEMWYWFPIMMGISTREEMNTATYEQIQILNEVAKQKQELLNLGRDNVDV' A
#
# COMPACT_ATOMS: atom_id res chain seq x y z
N MET A 1 14.99 26.26 -25.70
CA MET A 1 14.28 26.29 -24.39
C MET A 1 13.13 25.30 -24.49
N GLU A 2 13.36 24.05 -24.10
CA GLU A 2 12.33 23.00 -24.10
C GLU A 2 12.10 22.54 -22.66
N ARG A 3 10.89 22.80 -22.16
CA ARG A 3 10.43 22.35 -20.84
C ARG A 3 10.16 20.85 -20.91
N ARG A 4 11.16 20.02 -20.63
CA ARG A 4 11.00 18.58 -20.46
C ARG A 4 10.53 18.25 -19.04
N CYS A 5 9.27 18.54 -18.76
CA CYS A 5 8.50 17.92 -17.68
C CYS A 5 7.45 17.07 -18.40
N GLN A 6 7.25 15.78 -18.18
CA GLN A 6 7.10 15.07 -16.92
C GLN A 6 7.46 13.60 -17.13
N THR A 7 8.42 13.05 -16.39
CA THR A 7 8.48 11.61 -16.15
C THR A 7 7.30 11.28 -15.24
N LYS A 8 6.16 10.89 -15.82
CA LYS A 8 5.10 10.24 -15.03
C LYS A 8 5.75 9.04 -14.35
N PRO A 9 5.66 8.88 -13.02
CA PRO A 9 6.08 7.63 -12.41
C PRO A 9 5.24 6.54 -13.06
N GLU A 10 5.89 5.63 -13.76
CA GLU A 10 5.29 4.43 -14.31
C GLU A 10 4.88 3.60 -13.10
N TRP A 11 3.66 3.81 -12.60
CA TRP A 11 3.03 2.88 -11.68
C TRP A 11 2.85 1.60 -12.47
N LYS A 12 3.88 0.76 -12.42
CA LYS A 12 3.83 -0.63 -12.84
C LYS A 12 2.76 -1.27 -11.97
N ILE A 13 1.54 -1.31 -12.49
CA ILE A 13 0.46 -2.14 -11.99
C ILE A 13 1.05 -3.55 -12.03
N LYS A 14 1.60 -4.00 -10.89
CA LYS A 14 2.17 -5.34 -10.77
C LYS A 14 1.05 -6.32 -11.12
N GLN A 15 1.40 -7.18 -12.07
CA GLN A 15 0.52 -8.16 -12.69
C GLN A 15 -0.21 -8.95 -11.61
N ARG A 16 -1.55 -8.95 -11.71
CA ARG A 16 -2.53 -9.86 -11.12
C ARG A 16 -2.15 -10.57 -9.81
N VAL A 17 -2.69 -10.06 -8.70
CA VAL A 17 -3.30 -10.90 -7.62
C VAL A 17 -2.47 -12.12 -7.20
N GLU A 18 -1.16 -11.98 -6.96
CA GLU A 18 -0.35 -13.14 -6.61
C GLU A 18 -0.29 -13.47 -5.12
N ASP A 19 -0.89 -12.68 -4.22
CA ASP A 19 -1.21 -13.22 -2.90
C ASP A 19 -2.58 -12.72 -2.45
N GLU A 20 -3.54 -13.65 -2.26
CA GLU A 20 -4.75 -13.41 -1.44
C GLU A 20 -4.39 -12.76 -0.09
N MET A 21 -3.17 -13.01 0.39
CA MET A 21 -2.63 -12.39 1.60
C MET A 21 -2.52 -10.86 1.49
N TRP A 22 -2.12 -10.32 0.33
CA TRP A 22 -2.06 -8.87 0.10
C TRP A 22 -3.43 -8.23 -0.13
N TYR A 23 -4.45 -9.00 -0.51
CA TYR A 23 -5.80 -8.45 -0.60
C TYR A 23 -6.33 -8.08 0.80
N TRP A 24 -6.10 -8.92 1.81
CA TRP A 24 -6.59 -8.66 3.17
C TRP A 24 -5.62 -7.87 4.05
N PHE A 25 -4.43 -7.54 3.55
CA PHE A 25 -3.40 -6.81 4.28
C PHE A 25 -3.88 -5.45 4.85
N PRO A 26 -4.66 -4.63 4.14
CA PRO A 26 -5.18 -3.38 4.70
C PRO A 26 -6.12 -3.61 5.89
N ILE A 27 -6.85 -4.73 5.91
CA ILE A 27 -7.70 -5.10 7.04
C ILE A 27 -6.85 -5.53 8.22
N MET A 28 -5.84 -6.38 7.99
CA MET A 28 -4.93 -6.84 9.06
C MET A 28 -4.20 -5.66 9.72
N MET A 29 -3.86 -4.63 8.95
CA MET A 29 -3.23 -3.41 9.46
C MET A 29 -4.25 -2.39 10.02
N GLY A 30 -5.55 -2.68 9.99
CA GLY A 30 -6.61 -1.78 10.47
C GLY A 30 -6.69 -0.46 9.69
N ILE A 31 -6.40 -0.50 8.39
CA ILE A 31 -6.53 0.62 7.44
C ILE A 31 -7.91 0.64 6.80
N SER A 32 -8.49 -0.54 6.53
CA SER A 32 -9.83 -0.67 5.93
C SER A 32 -10.63 -1.79 6.57
N THR A 33 -11.93 -1.75 6.34
CA THR A 33 -12.90 -2.77 6.71
C THR A 33 -13.11 -3.79 5.60
N ARG A 34 -13.79 -4.90 5.94
CA ARG A 34 -14.15 -5.93 4.96
C ARG A 34 -15.14 -5.42 3.92
N GLU A 35 -16.06 -4.55 4.31
CA GLU A 35 -17.05 -3.95 3.41
C GLU A 35 -16.37 -3.05 2.38
N GLU A 36 -15.45 -2.19 2.82
CA GLU A 36 -14.67 -1.31 1.94
C GLU A 36 -13.85 -2.11 0.93
N MET A 37 -13.13 -3.14 1.39
CA MET A 37 -12.31 -3.99 0.52
C MET A 37 -13.14 -4.74 -0.54
N ASN A 38 -14.34 -5.21 -0.18
CA ASN A 38 -15.24 -5.90 -1.11
C ASN A 38 -15.78 -4.98 -2.22
N THR A 39 -15.85 -3.67 -1.97
CA THR A 39 -16.32 -2.67 -2.96
C THR A 39 -15.18 -1.96 -3.69
N ALA A 40 -13.95 -2.09 -3.19
CA ALA A 40 -12.79 -1.37 -3.69
C ALA A 40 -12.36 -1.87 -5.08
N THR A 41 -12.03 -0.94 -5.96
CA THR A 41 -11.40 -1.25 -7.24
C THR A 41 -9.96 -1.73 -7.03
N TYR A 42 -9.39 -2.38 -8.05
CA TYR A 42 -8.01 -2.86 -7.98
C TYR A 42 -7.00 -1.73 -7.71
N GLU A 43 -7.23 -0.55 -8.27
CA GLU A 43 -6.40 0.63 -8.02
C GLU A 43 -6.49 1.08 -6.56
N GLN A 44 -7.70 1.12 -5.99
CA GLN A 44 -7.91 1.46 -4.59
C GLN A 44 -7.24 0.45 -3.66
N ILE A 45 -7.34 -0.84 -3.96
CA ILE A 45 -6.67 -1.91 -3.19
C ILE A 45 -5.15 -1.73 -3.20
N GLN A 46 -4.56 -1.37 -4.33
CA GLN A 46 -3.12 -1.08 -4.40
C GLN A 46 -2.73 0.09 -3.50
N ILE A 47 -3.51 1.17 -3.52
CA ILE A 47 -3.26 2.35 -2.68
C ILE A 47 -3.35 1.95 -1.19
N LEU A 48 -4.40 1.22 -0.81
CA LEU A 48 -4.61 0.75 0.56
C LEU A 48 -3.46 -0.15 1.02
N ASN A 49 -2.92 -0.97 0.12
CA ASN A 49 -1.75 -1.80 0.39
C ASN A 49 -0.48 -0.98 0.63
N GLU A 50 -0.23 0.06 -0.18
CA GLU A 50 0.91 0.94 0.06
C GLU A 50 0.78 1.72 1.38
N VAL A 51 -0.44 2.16 1.74
CA VAL A 51 -0.69 2.78 3.05
C VAL A 51 -0.45 1.80 4.20
N ALA A 52 -0.92 0.56 4.06
CA ALA A 52 -0.72 -0.49 5.06
C ALA A 52 0.77 -0.84 5.23
N LYS A 53 1.56 -0.82 4.15
CA LYS A 53 3.03 -1.02 4.21
C LYS A 53 3.71 0.11 4.96
N GLN A 54 3.39 1.35 4.64
CA GLN A 54 3.94 2.51 5.34
C GLN A 54 3.63 2.46 6.85
N LYS A 55 2.41 2.05 7.22
CA LYS A 55 2.06 1.84 8.63
C LYS A 55 2.93 0.76 9.28
N GLN A 56 3.16 -0.36 8.59
CA GLN A 56 4.03 -1.42 9.09
C GLN A 56 5.48 -0.94 9.25
N GLU A 57 6.01 -0.19 8.28
CA GLU A 57 7.34 0.40 8.35
C GLU A 57 7.48 1.36 9.53
N LEU A 58 6.50 2.23 9.76
CA LEU A 58 6.50 3.12 10.93
C LEU A 58 6.44 2.35 12.25
N LEU A 59 5.66 1.27 12.32
CA LEU A 59 5.60 0.41 13.51
C LEU A 59 6.93 -0.33 13.74
N ASN A 60 7.63 -0.73 12.67
CA ASN A 60 8.94 -1.37 12.77
C ASN A 60 10.03 -0.36 13.17
N LEU A 61 10.03 0.85 12.61
CA LEU A 61 10.94 1.94 13.01
C LEU A 61 10.73 2.37 14.46
N GLY A 62 9.49 2.29 14.97
CA GLY A 62 9.19 2.51 16.39
C GLY A 62 9.71 1.38 17.30
N ARG A 63 10.01 0.20 16.75
CA ARG A 63 10.51 -0.96 17.49
C ARG A 63 12.03 -0.94 17.69
N ASP A 64 12.76 -0.35 16.75
CA ASP A 64 14.22 -0.18 16.82
C ASP A 64 14.66 0.97 17.75
N ASN A 65 13.72 1.77 18.28
CA ASN A 65 14.00 2.86 19.22
C ASN A 65 13.62 2.52 20.68
N VAL A 66 13.32 1.24 20.96
CA VAL A 66 13.10 0.73 22.33
C VAL A 66 14.27 -0.19 22.69
N ASP A 67 15.48 0.35 22.61
CA ASP A 67 16.64 -0.22 23.29
C ASP A 67 16.80 0.46 24.66
N VAL A 68 16.95 -0.42 25.65
CA VAL A 68 17.06 -0.23 27.10
C VAL A 68 18.34 0.51 27.50
#